data_AF-A0A0N0BBR9-F1
#
_entry.id   AF-A0A0N0BBR9-F1
#
_cell.length_a   1.000
_cell.length_b   1.000
_cell.length_c   1.000
_cell.angle_alpha   90.00
_cell.angle_beta   90.00
_cell.angle_gamma   90.00
#
_symmetry.space_group_name_H-M   'P 1'
#
loop_
_entity.id
_entity.type
_entity.pdbx_description
1 polymer ?
#
loop_
_entity_poly.entity_id
_entity_poly.type
_entity_poly.pdbx_seq_one_letter_code
_entity_poly.pdbx_strand_id
1 'polypeptide(L)' 'MNRVFTCDLLLQRHESDPFLKRLVTGDETWILYQNVHRKRTWSKENRPSTVAKPGLYPKKVLYKTIIKLMHVKIYVPMN' A
#
# COMPACT_ATOMS: atom_id res chain seq x y z
N MET A 1 -1.26 -11.16 -21.61
CA MET A 1 -0.19 -11.92 -20.93
C MET A 1 -0.82 -12.79 -19.86
N ASN A 2 -0.45 -14.07 -19.80
CA ASN A 2 -1.00 -15.00 -18.82
C ASN A 2 -0.19 -14.91 -17.51
N ARG A 3 -0.83 -14.50 -16.41
CA ARG A 3 -0.21 -14.37 -15.08
C ARG A 3 0.49 -15.65 -14.63
N VAL A 4 -0.11 -16.81 -14.91
CA VAL A 4 0.44 -18.12 -14.49
C VAL A 4 1.77 -18.37 -15.18
N PHE A 5 1.81 -18.23 -16.50
CA PHE A 5 3.03 -18.42 -17.28
C PHE A 5 4.16 -17.46 -16.87
N THR A 6 3.83 -16.20 -16.57
CA THR A 6 4.82 -15.23 -16.08
C THR A 6 5.38 -15.63 -14.71
N CYS A 7 4.54 -16.12 -13.80
CA CYS A 7 4.99 -16.61 -12.50
C CYS A 7 5.92 -17.84 -12.64
N ASP A 8 5.56 -18.80 -13.50
CA ASP A 8 6.35 -20.02 -13.72
C ASP A 8 7.75 -19.69 -14.24
N LEU A 9 7.84 -18.78 -15.22
CA LEU A 9 9.13 -18.34 -15.78
C LEU A 9 10.00 -17.62 -14.74
N LEU A 10 9.39 -16.75 -13.93
CA LEU A 10 10.11 -16.03 -12.87
C LEU A 10 10.59 -16.98 -11.76
N LEU A 11 9.81 -18.01 -11.47
CA LEU A 11 10.17 -19.05 -10.49
C LEU A 11 11.37 -19.87 -10.98
N GLN A 12 11.32 -20.39 -12.21
CA GLN A 12 12.42 -21.14 -12.81
C GLN A 12 13.72 -20.32 -12.85
N ARG A 13 13.61 -19.02 -13.17
CA ARG A 13 14.74 -18.09 -13.11
C ARG A 13 15.26 -17.94 -11.68
N HIS A 14 14.40 -17.81 -10.69
CA HIS A 14 14.81 -17.65 -9.29
C HIS A 14 15.53 -18.89 -8.74
N GLU A 15 15.08 -20.08 -9.13
CA GLU A 15 15.74 -21.35 -8.78
C GLU A 15 17.12 -21.47 -9.42
N SER A 16 17.29 -20.98 -10.65
CA SER A 16 18.56 -21.02 -11.39
C SER A 16 19.55 -19.91 -10.97
N ASP A 17 19.06 -18.68 -10.77
CA ASP A 17 19.83 -17.51 -10.35
C ASP A 17 18.98 -16.64 -9.38
N PRO A 18 19.20 -16.77 -8.05
CA PRO A 18 18.43 -16.03 -7.05
C PRO A 18 18.59 -14.51 -7.15
N PHE A 19 17.65 -13.84 -7.81
CA PHE A 19 17.76 -12.41 -8.14
C PHE A 19 17.06 -11.44 -7.16
N LEU A 20 16.29 -11.92 -6.17
CA LEU A 20 15.48 -11.06 -5.29
C LEU A 20 16.32 -10.02 -4.52
N LYS A 21 17.56 -10.37 -4.16
CA LYS A 21 18.51 -9.45 -3.49
C LYS A 21 18.91 -8.26 -4.36
N ARG A 22 18.85 -8.39 -5.68
CA ARG A 22 19.18 -7.33 -6.64
C ARG A 22 17.96 -6.54 -7.08
N LEU A 23 16.76 -6.95 -6.68
CA LEU A 23 15.52 -6.33 -7.09
C LEU A 23 15.36 -4.96 -6.39
N VAL A 24 15.17 -3.93 -7.22
CA VAL A 24 14.71 -2.61 -6.79
C VAL A 24 13.27 -2.51 -7.25
N THR A 25 12.35 -2.38 -6.31
CA THR A 25 10.93 -2.17 -6.60
C THR A 25 10.56 -0.73 -6.29
N GLY A 26 9.51 -0.25 -6.94
CA GLY A 26 8.88 1.00 -6.56
C GLY A 26 7.39 0.93 -6.79
N ASP A 27 6.66 1.76 -6.06
CA ASP A 27 5.21 1.87 -6.17
C ASP A 27 4.76 3.31 -5.93
N GLU A 28 3.63 3.68 -6.49
CA GLU A 28 2.99 4.98 -6.29
C GLU A 28 1.66 4.79 -5.57
N THR A 29 1.53 5.40 -4.40
CA THR A 29 0.34 5.30 -3.57
C THR A 29 -0.25 6.67 -3.30
N TRP A 30 -1.58 6.74 -3.28
CA TRP A 30 -2.29 7.96 -2.88
C TRP A 30 -2.46 7.99 -1.36
N ILE A 31 -1.95 9.02 -0.72
CA ILE A 31 -2.14 9.27 0.72
C ILE A 31 -3.18 10.38 0.88
N LEU A 32 -4.29 10.06 1.57
CA LEU A 32 -5.32 11.05 1.93
C LEU A 32 -4.88 11.83 3.17
N TYR A 33 -5.05 13.15 3.16
CA TYR A 33 -4.76 13.97 4.35
C TYR A 33 -5.69 13.62 5.52
N GLN A 34 -6.99 13.50 5.22
CA GLN A 34 -7.99 13.02 6.17
C GLN A 34 -8.48 11.65 5.72
N ASN A 35 -7.87 10.61 6.27
CA ASN A 35 -8.24 9.23 5.99
C ASN A 35 -9.37 8.78 6.93
N VAL A 36 -10.58 9.26 6.66
CA VAL A 36 -11.76 8.96 7.48
C VAL A 36 -12.17 7.51 7.27
N HIS A 37 -11.78 6.65 8.21
CA HIS A 37 -12.22 5.25 8.25
C HIS A 37 -13.44 5.10 9.13
N ARG A 38 -14.47 4.42 8.61
CA ARG A 38 -15.62 4.04 9.41
C ARG A 38 -15.23 2.92 10.36
N LYS A 39 -15.06 3.22 11.64
CA LYS A 39 -14.84 2.20 12.67
C LYS A 39 -16.15 1.51 12.99
N ARG A 40 -16.14 0.18 13.06
CA ARG A 40 -17.28 -0.60 13.55
C ARG A 40 -17.35 -0.42 15.07
N THR A 41 -18.42 0.22 15.56
CA THR A 41 -18.68 0.34 17.00
C THR A 41 -19.80 -0.63 17.37
N TRP A 42 -19.58 -1.43 18.41
CA TRP A 42 -20.63 -2.21 19.04
C TRP A 42 -21.19 -1.38 20.19
N SER A 43 -22.44 -0.93 20.05
CA SER A 43 -23.17 -0.22 21.11
C SER A 43 -24.33 -1.09 21.56
N LYS A 44 -24.56 -1.19 22.89
CA LYS A 44 -25.75 -1.86 23.45
C LYS A 44 -27.04 -1.13 23.07
N GLU A 45 -26.95 0.17 22.89
CA GLU A 45 -28.03 1.02 22.41
C GLU A 45 -27.95 1.09 20.88
N ASN A 46 -29.08 0.96 20.16
CA ASN A 46 -29.19 1.01 18.69
C ASN A 46 -28.88 2.40 18.09
N ARG A 47 -27.88 3.10 18.63
CA ARG A 47 -27.45 4.42 18.17
C ARG A 47 -26.45 4.24 17.02
N PRO A 48 -26.70 4.85 15.85
CA PRO A 48 -25.78 4.75 14.72
C PRO A 48 -24.48 5.49 15.04
N SER A 49 -23.35 4.83 14.74
CA SER A 49 -22.03 5.47 14.77
C SER A 49 -21.99 6.60 13.74
N THR A 50 -21.96 7.85 14.19
CA THR A 50 -21.92 9.06 13.36
C THR A 50 -20.49 9.37 12.95
N VAL A 51 -19.95 8.58 12.03
CA VAL A 51 -18.73 8.96 11.29
C VAL A 51 -19.16 9.77 10.08
N ALA A 52 -18.68 11.01 9.98
CA ALA A 52 -18.93 11.87 8.82
C ALA A 52 -18.41 11.19 7.54
N LYS A 53 -19.15 11.30 6.44
CA LYS A 53 -18.68 10.80 5.15
C LYS A 53 -17.46 11.62 4.71
N PRO A 54 -16.46 11.01 4.04
CA PRO A 54 -15.42 11.78 3.39
C PRO A 54 -16.05 12.75 2.39
N GLY A 55 -15.49 13.96 2.26
CA GLY A 55 -15.91 14.91 1.24
C GLY A 55 -15.70 14.35 -0.18
N LEU A 56 -16.46 14.84 -1.16
CA LEU A 56 -16.40 14.38 -2.55
C LEU A 56 -15.02 14.59 -3.21
N TYR A 57 -14.28 15.59 -2.75
CA TYR A 57 -12.95 15.95 -3.25
C TYR A 57 -11.93 15.94 -2.10
N PRO A 58 -11.52 14.75 -1.61
CA PRO A 58 -10.58 14.67 -0.51
C PRO A 58 -9.20 15.17 -0.97
N LYS A 59 -8.57 16.01 -0.14
CA LYS A 59 -7.17 16.38 -0.36
C LYS A 59 -6.33 15.12 -0.25
N LYS A 60 -5.45 14.92 -1.24
CA LYS A 60 -4.54 13.78 -1.30
C LYS A 60 -3.19 14.20 -1.86
N VAL A 61 -2.16 13.43 -1.53
CA VAL A 61 -0.81 13.57 -2.08
C VAL A 61 -0.38 12.25 -2.71
N LEU A 62 0.34 12.33 -3.82
CA LEU A 62 0.95 11.16 -4.44
C LEU A 62 2.29 10.88 -3.73
N TYR A 63 2.44 9.66 -3.23
CA TYR A 63 3.67 9.21 -2.59
C TYR A 63 4.32 8.14 -3.45
N LYS A 64 5.61 8.31 -3.75
CA LYS A 64 6.39 7.34 -4.51
C LYS A 64 7.38 6.67 -3.58
N THR A 65 7.34 5.35 -3.51
CA THR A 65 8.30 4.57 -2.74
C THR A 65 9.23 3.87 -3.70
N ILE A 66 10.53 3.89 -3.42
CA ILE A 66 11.51 3.00 -4.03
C ILE A 66 12.09 2.17 -2.91
N ILE A 67 11.82 0.86 -2.92
CA ILE A 67 12.34 -0.08 -1.92
C ILE A 67 13.40 -0.92 -2.61
N LYS A 68 14.64 -0.78 -2.14
CA LYS A 68 15.63 -1.84 -2.31
C LYS A 68 15.33 -2.88 -1.24
N LEU A 69 15.06 -4.11 -1.66
CA LEU A 69 14.57 -5.24 -0.83
C LEU A 69 15.50 -5.66 0.34
N MET A 70 16.47 -4.83 0.73
CA MET A 70 17.38 -5.11 1.86
C MET A 70 17.58 -3.99 2.90
N HIS A 71 17.15 -2.74 2.71
CA HIS A 71 17.37 -1.72 3.76
C HIS A 71 16.22 -0.69 3.82
N VAL A 72 15.34 -0.84 4.82
CA VAL A 72 14.28 0.11 5.13
C VAL A 72 14.88 1.25 5.96
N LYS A 73 15.18 2.40 5.33
CA LYS A 73 15.26 3.69 6.02
C LYS A 73 14.09 4.54 5.53
N ILE A 74 13.00 4.51 6.28
CA ILE A 74 11.85 5.40 6.07
C ILE A 74 12.21 6.72 6.75
N TYR A 75 12.46 7.77 5.96
CA TYR A 75 12.46 9.15 6.44
C TYR A 75 11.26 9.84 5.81
N VAL A 76 10.26 10.17 6.63
CA VAL A 76 9.18 11.07 6.27
C VAL A 76 9.29 12.28 7.20
N PRO A 77 9.77 13.43 6.72
CA PRO A 77 9.68 14.66 7.50
C PRO A 77 8.22 15.14 7.44
N MET A 78 7.51 15.06 8.56
CA MET A 78 6.30 15.86 8.77
C MET A 78 6.75 17.25 9.22
N ASN A 79 6.48 18.26 8.40
CA ASN A 79 6.39 19.66 8.84
C ASN A 79 4.96 19.94 9.33
#